data_AF-A0A7J4J298-F1
#
_entry.id   AF-A0A7J4J298-F1
#
_cell.length_a   1.000
_cell.length_b   1.000
_cell.length_c   1.000
_cell.angle_alpha   90.00
_cell.angle_beta   90.00
_cell.angle_gamma   90.00
#
_symmetry.space_group_name_H-M   'P 1'
#
loop_
_entity.id
_entity.type
_entity.pdbx_description
1 polymer ?
#
loop_
_entity_poly.entity_id
_entity_poly.type
_entity_poly.pdbx_seq_one_letter_code
_entity_poly.pdbx_strand_id
1 'polypeptide(L)' 'MFEANPMALIAEQAGGEGTNGIGKLHDLKPESLSQRTPLYVGGKKEIELAKKYLSGN' A
#
# COMPACT_ATOMS: atom_id res chain seq x y z
N MET A 1 1.45 -2.09 11.87
CA MET A 1 2.87 -2.13 11.45
C MET A 1 3.33 -3.46 10.87
N PHE A 2 2.89 -4.60 11.43
CA PHE A 2 3.47 -5.93 11.17
C PHE A 2 2.84 -6.71 10.00
N GLU A 3 1.71 -6.24 9.44
CA GLU A 3 1.08 -6.86 8.27
C GLU A 3 1.32 -6.02 7.01
N ALA A 4 0.75 -4.82 6.98
CA ALA A 4 0.68 -4.04 5.75
C ALA A 4 2.05 -3.53 5.27
N ASN A 5 2.91 -3.07 6.20
CA ASN A 5 4.23 -2.54 5.84
C ASN A 5 5.18 -3.64 5.30
N PRO A 6 5.30 -4.82 5.95
CA PRO A 6 6.09 -5.93 5.39
C PRO A 6 5.55 -6.46 4.06
N MET A 7 4.23 -6.55 3.89
CA MET A 7 3.62 -6.98 2.62
C MET A 7 3.93 -6.02 1.48
N ALA A 8 3.82 -4.70 1.72
CA ALA A 8 4.19 -3.68 0.74
C ALA A 8 5.68 -3.77 0.37
N LEU A 9 6.55 -3.93 1.37
CA LEU A 9 8.00 -4.05 1.15
C LEU A 9 8.33 -5.25 0.24
N ILE A 10 7.75 -6.43 0.51
CA ILE A 10 7.98 -7.64 -0.30
C ILE A 10 7.54 -7.41 -1.75
N ALA A 11 6.35 -6.84 -1.95
CA ALA A 11 5.83 -6.57 -3.28
C ALA A 11 6.71 -5.56 -4.04
N GLU A 12 7.17 -4.50 -3.39
CA GLU A 12 8.05 -3.50 -3.98
C GLU A 12 9.41 -4.11 -4.38
N GLN A 13 10.00 -4.95 -3.52
CA GLN A 13 11.24 -5.67 -3.83
C GLN A 13 11.06 -6.67 -4.99
N ALA A 14 9.87 -7.22 -5.17
CA ALA A 14 9.52 -8.06 -6.31
C ALA A 14 9.17 -7.26 -7.59
N GLY A 15 9.30 -5.93 -7.58
CA GLY A 15 8.99 -5.05 -8.71
C GLY A 15 7.52 -4.66 -8.83
N GLY A 16 6.67 -5.06 -7.88
CA GLY A 16 5.30 -4.62 -7.71
C GLY A 16 5.19 -3.29 -6.95
N GLU A 17 4.06 -3.08 -6.28
CA GLU A 17 3.78 -1.88 -5.48
C GLU A 17 2.82 -2.17 -4.32
N GLY A 18 2.92 -1.39 -3.24
CA GLY A 18 1.98 -1.36 -2.13
C GLY A 18 1.54 0.07 -1.76
N THR A 19 0.24 0.30 -1.59
CA THR A 19 -0.33 1.60 -1.22
C THR A 19 -1.52 1.44 -0.25
N ASN A 20 -1.79 2.46 0.56
CA ASN A 20 -3.03 2.53 1.35
C ASN A 20 -4.19 3.19 0.57
N GLY A 21 -3.99 3.46 -0.73
CA GLY A 21 -4.94 4.15 -1.59
C GLY A 21 -4.74 5.67 -1.66
N ILE A 22 -3.92 6.24 -0.76
CA ILE A 22 -3.60 7.67 -0.72
C ILE A 22 -2.11 7.89 -1.03
N GLY A 23 -1.24 7.04 -0.47
CA GLY A 23 0.21 7.13 -0.61
C GLY A 23 0.91 5.80 -0.30
N LYS A 24 2.24 5.84 -0.17
CA LYS A 24 3.04 4.66 0.18
C LYS A 24 2.91 4.32 1.65
N LEU A 25 2.94 3.02 1.97
CA LEU A 25 2.86 2.58 3.37
C LEU A 25 4.09 2.95 4.19
N HIS A 26 5.26 3.03 3.54
CA HIS A 26 6.53 3.32 4.22
C HIS A 26 6.63 4.75 4.76
N ASP A 27 5.82 5.67 4.23
CA ASP A 27 5.78 7.07 4.66
C ASP A 27 4.81 7.28 5.85
N LEU A 28 3.99 6.29 6.18
CA LEU A 28 3.03 6.37 7.27
C LEU A 28 3.75 6.21 8.61
N LYS A 29 3.72 7.26 9.44
CA LYS A 29 4.07 7.16 10.86
C LYS A 29 2.89 6.57 11.63
N PRO A 30 3.02 5.38 12.24
CA PRO A 30 1.94 4.77 13.02
C PRO A 30 1.69 5.55 14.32
N GLU A 31 0.42 5.72 14.69
CA GLU A 31 -0.03 6.32 15.96
C GLU A 31 -0.12 5.27 17.08
N SER A 32 -0.24 3.99 16.72
CA SER A 32 -0.26 2.87 17.67
C SER A 32 0.28 1.58 17.05
N LEU A 33 0.70 0.63 17.90
CA LEU A 33 1.24 -0.66 17.46
C LEU A 33 0.23 -1.44 16.60
N SER A 34 -1.04 -1.44 17.00
CA SER A 34 -2.14 -2.17 16.36
C SER A 34 -2.94 -1.34 15.36
N GLN A 35 -2.42 -0.20 14.90
CA GLN A 35 -3.07 0.62 13.89
C GLN A 35 -3.36 -0.19 12.63
N ARG A 36 -4.60 -0.07 12.15
CA ARG A 36 -5.07 -0.61 10.86
C ARG A 36 -4.95 0.44 9.78
N THR A 37 -4.72 -0.01 8.55
CA THR A 37 -4.72 0.82 7.34
C THR A 37 -5.26 -0.02 6.19
N PRO A 38 -5.95 0.58 5.21
CA PRO A 38 -6.17 -0.08 3.93
C PRO A 38 -4.83 -0.53 3.32
N LEU A 39 -4.86 -1.62 2.56
CA LEU A 39 -3.72 -2.14 1.82
C LEU A 39 -4.18 -2.60 0.44
N TYR A 40 -3.58 -2.01 -0.58
CA TYR A 40 -3.61 -2.45 -1.96
C TYR A 40 -2.18 -2.87 -2.32
N VAL A 41 -1.99 -4.14 -2.68
CA VAL A 41 -0.67 -4.72 -2.95
C VAL A 41 -0.74 -5.63 -4.17
N GLY A 42 0.24 -5.54 -5.07
CA GLY A 42 0.24 -6.35 -6.29
C GLY A 42 1.20 -5.85 -7.35
N GLY A 43 0.96 -6.25 -8.60
CA GLY A 43 1.68 -5.75 -9.76
C GLY A 43 1.40 -4.26 -9.99
N LYS A 44 2.41 -3.53 -10.49
CA LYS A 44 2.30 -2.07 -10.71
C LYS A 44 1.09 -1.69 -11.58
N LYS A 45 0.79 -2.48 -12.62
CA LYS A 45 -0.35 -2.19 -13.52
C LYS A 45 -1.69 -2.26 -12.80
N GLU A 46 -1.86 -3.24 -11.93
CA GLU A 46 -3.08 -3.46 -11.15
C GLU A 46 -3.23 -2.38 -10.07
N ILE A 47 -2.12 -1.99 -9.42
CA ILE A 47 -2.12 -0.90 -8.43
C ILE A 47 -2.41 0.45 -9.08
N GLU A 48 -1.83 0.74 -10.24
CA GLU A 48 -2.15 1.95 -11.01
C GLU A 48 -3.62 1.97 -11.47
N LEU A 49 -4.18 0.81 -11.84
CA LEU A 49 -5.60 0.69 -12.13
C LEU A 49 -6.45 0.98 -10.89
N ALA A 50 -6.11 0.38 -9.74
CA ALA A 50 -6.81 0.62 -8.49
C ALA A 50 -6.79 2.10 -8.09
N LYS A 51 -5.63 2.78 -8.20
CA LYS A 51 -5.50 4.22 -7.90
C LYS A 51 -6.47 5.09 -8.69
N LYS A 52 -6.70 4.78 -9.98
CA LYS A 52 -7.67 5.51 -10.81
C LYS A 52 -9.09 5.45 -10.26
N TYR A 53 -9.52 4.27 -9.79
CA TYR A 53 -10.83 4.11 -9.18
C TYR A 53 -10.90 4.73 -7.77
N LEU A 54 -9.79 4.71 -7.03
CA LEU A 54 -9.72 5.31 -5.70
C LEU A 54 -9.71 6.84 -5.73
N SER A 55 -9.19 7.46 -6.79
CA SER A 55 -9.14 8.91 -6.95
C SER A 55 -10.46 9.54 -7.43
N GLY A 56 -11.50 8.75 -7.70
CA GLY A 56 -12.85 9.24 -7.99
C GLY A 56 -13.06 9.89 -9.36
N ASN A 57 -12.37 9.43 -10.40
CA ASN A 57 -12.65 9.81 -11.80
C ASN A 57 -13.39 8.72 -12.56
#